data_AF-A0A496YQF5-F1
#
_entry.id   AF-A0A496YQF5-F1
#
_cell.length_a   1.000
_cell.length_b   1.000
_cell.length_c   1.000
_cell.angle_alpha   90.00
_cell.angle_beta   90.00
_cell.angle_gamma   90.00
#
_symmetry.space_group_name_H-M   'P 1'
#
loop_
_entity.id
_entity.type
_entity.pdbx_description
1 polymer ?
#
loop_
_entity_poly.entity_id
_entity_poly.type
_entity_poly.pdbx_seq_one_letter_code
_entity_poly.pdbx_strand_id
1 'polypeptide(L)'
;MELHKIGDEKASREDAGGYRPLKGKAVPSVLRDLRSLSGKQVLDLVLQNESPRDLVQRLSEDDFYWMVKKVGEEDCLHLLELASEEQWQYLLDVEIWQKDRIDLLDTGQWLLRLYRADPRRLVRWLFEEANDLAYFYLFKNIEVKVKGDDEIEELRDGYISLDGVLYVKVLNQADREIIEGILRTMADEDFLRYQALLTGLAGLLPAEAEEELYRLRNVRLAEHGFLPFEEALCIYTPLAPESLKRGQIPELIESYLDEEIRNMVPVAPLFHTGIENLLMRVVHGTGDPVFLDRLRMEFAGLCNQILCADGLSVEDFDDLIRVCRKAAGYLNLALERLSGDRMDSAEDVLRINYFDFLFR
;
A
#
# COMPACT_ATOMS: atom_id res chain seq x y z
N MET A 1 -74.31 -22.30 -18.85
CA MET A 1 -73.84 -22.15 -20.23
C MET A 1 -73.04 -20.86 -20.28
N GLU A 2 -71.77 -20.92 -19.89
CA GLU A 2 -70.72 -19.94 -20.16
C GLU A 2 -69.41 -20.58 -19.72
N LEU A 3 -68.42 -20.51 -20.60
CA LEU A 3 -67.14 -21.21 -20.56
C LEU A 3 -66.12 -20.33 -19.83
N HIS A 4 -65.47 -20.83 -18.78
CA HIS A 4 -64.18 -20.28 -18.34
C HIS A 4 -63.10 -21.36 -18.41
N LYS A 5 -62.11 -21.08 -19.27
CA LYS A 5 -60.93 -21.89 -19.53
C LYS A 5 -60.01 -21.90 -18.32
N ILE A 6 -59.56 -23.11 -18.00
CA ILE A 6 -58.44 -23.47 -17.16
C ILE A 6 -57.15 -23.01 -17.88
N GLY A 7 -56.28 -22.31 -17.16
CA GLY A 7 -54.93 -21.96 -17.59
C GLY A 7 -53.93 -22.44 -16.54
N ASP A 8 -53.00 -23.28 -16.97
CA ASP A 8 -51.91 -23.89 -16.20
C ASP A 8 -51.01 -22.84 -15.51
N GLU A 9 -50.89 -22.94 -14.18
CA GLU A 9 -49.75 -22.40 -13.44
C GLU A 9 -48.62 -23.45 -13.41
N LYS A 10 -47.62 -23.27 -14.29
CA LYS A 10 -46.30 -23.86 -14.10
C LYS A 10 -45.47 -22.92 -13.23
N ALA A 11 -45.23 -23.37 -11.99
CA ALA A 11 -44.25 -22.79 -11.09
C ALA A 11 -42.84 -23.01 -11.63
N SER A 12 -42.15 -21.93 -11.97
CA SER A 12 -40.71 -21.89 -12.20
C SER A 12 -40.06 -21.13 -11.05
N ARG A 13 -39.35 -21.87 -10.19
CA ARG A 13 -38.39 -21.32 -9.24
C ARG A 13 -37.22 -20.72 -10.02
N GLU A 14 -36.92 -19.45 -9.79
CA GLU A 14 -35.62 -18.83 -10.05
C GLU A 14 -35.52 -17.55 -9.19
N ASP A 15 -35.33 -17.74 -7.89
CA ASP A 15 -34.74 -16.70 -7.02
C ASP A 15 -33.22 -16.88 -7.09
N ALA A 16 -32.60 -16.18 -8.04
CA ALA A 16 -31.17 -15.93 -8.05
C ALA A 16 -30.98 -14.43 -7.84
N GLY A 17 -30.34 -14.06 -6.72
CA GLY A 17 -30.05 -12.69 -6.33
C GLY A 17 -29.40 -11.92 -7.48
N GLY A 18 -30.16 -11.00 -8.05
CA GLY A 18 -29.70 -10.14 -9.14
C GLY A 18 -28.64 -9.17 -8.63
N TYR A 19 -27.38 -9.47 -8.90
CA TYR A 19 -26.30 -8.49 -8.87
C TYR A 19 -26.61 -7.44 -9.96
N ARG A 20 -27.08 -6.26 -9.54
CA ARG A 20 -27.16 -5.10 -10.43
C ARG A 20 -25.76 -4.50 -10.54
N PRO A 21 -25.16 -4.39 -11.75
CA PRO A 21 -23.88 -3.75 -11.92
C PRO A 21 -23.99 -2.26 -11.53
N LEU A 22 -23.18 -1.85 -10.56
CA LEU A 22 -23.08 -0.47 -10.07
C LEU A 22 -22.20 0.33 -11.03
N LYS A 23 -22.74 0.74 -12.18
CA LYS A 23 -22.05 1.70 -13.06
C LYS A 23 -21.96 3.08 -12.36
N GLY A 24 -20.74 3.61 -12.23
CA GLY A 24 -20.51 5.04 -11.97
C GLY A 24 -20.29 5.49 -10.53
N LYS A 25 -19.83 4.62 -9.62
CA LYS A 25 -19.35 5.08 -8.30
C LYS A 25 -18.00 5.80 -8.45
N ALA A 26 -17.90 7.03 -7.96
CA ALA A 26 -16.64 7.77 -7.89
C ALA A 26 -15.65 7.08 -6.93
N VAL A 27 -14.34 7.17 -7.18
CA VAL A 27 -13.26 6.53 -6.40
C VAL A 27 -13.40 6.73 -4.89
N PRO A 28 -13.69 7.94 -4.38
CA PRO A 28 -13.86 8.17 -2.94
C PRO A 28 -15.02 7.37 -2.34
N SER A 29 -16.02 6.97 -3.13
CA SER A 29 -17.14 6.16 -2.66
C SER A 29 -16.79 4.68 -2.53
N VAL A 30 -15.92 4.14 -3.40
CA VAL A 30 -15.45 2.75 -3.29
C VAL A 30 -14.58 2.60 -2.04
N LEU A 31 -13.68 3.57 -1.82
CA LEU A 31 -12.78 3.58 -0.66
C LEU A 31 -13.53 3.66 0.67
N ARG A 32 -14.61 4.46 0.74
CA ARG A 32 -15.50 4.51 1.92
C ARG A 32 -16.23 3.20 2.19
N ASP A 33 -16.53 2.45 1.14
CA ASP A 33 -17.34 1.23 1.23
C ASP A 33 -16.51 -0.06 1.35
N LEU A 34 -15.16 0.01 1.33
CA LEU A 34 -14.26 -1.17 1.30
C LEU A 34 -14.62 -2.21 2.36
N ARG A 35 -14.93 -1.80 3.59
CA ARG A 35 -15.33 -2.71 4.67
C ARG A 35 -16.56 -3.55 4.31
N SER A 36 -17.54 -2.98 3.63
CA SER A 36 -18.81 -3.62 3.29
C SER A 36 -18.74 -4.53 2.06
N LEU A 37 -17.71 -4.36 1.24
CA LEU A 37 -17.49 -5.12 0.02
C LEU A 37 -16.58 -6.32 0.29
N SER A 38 -16.71 -7.39 -0.47
CA SER A 38 -15.68 -8.43 -0.57
C SER A 38 -14.53 -7.98 -1.48
N GLY A 39 -13.35 -8.58 -1.34
CA GLY A 39 -12.21 -8.29 -2.22
C GLY A 39 -12.55 -8.40 -3.70
N LYS A 40 -13.25 -9.48 -4.09
CA LYS A 40 -13.76 -9.67 -5.46
C LYS A 40 -14.66 -8.52 -5.91
N GLN A 41 -15.59 -8.06 -5.07
CA GLN A 41 -16.47 -6.95 -5.43
C GLN A 41 -15.70 -5.64 -5.61
N VAL A 42 -14.68 -5.39 -4.79
CA VAL A 42 -13.79 -4.21 -4.94
C VAL A 42 -13.08 -4.28 -6.29
N LEU A 43 -12.48 -5.42 -6.62
CA LEU A 43 -11.79 -5.60 -7.90
C LEU A 43 -12.75 -5.46 -9.10
N ASP A 44 -13.92 -6.09 -9.04
CA ASP A 44 -14.94 -6.00 -10.09
C ASP A 44 -15.37 -4.54 -10.33
N LEU A 45 -15.49 -3.73 -9.27
CA LEU A 45 -15.83 -2.31 -9.38
C LEU A 45 -14.72 -1.49 -10.05
N VAL A 46 -13.47 -1.75 -9.70
CA VAL A 46 -12.30 -1.10 -10.33
C VAL A 46 -12.26 -1.44 -11.83
N LEU A 47 -12.36 -2.72 -12.18
CA LEU A 47 -12.27 -3.18 -13.57
C LEU A 47 -13.45 -2.75 -14.45
N GLN A 48 -14.62 -2.50 -13.86
CA GLN A 48 -15.80 -2.00 -14.57
C GLN A 48 -15.80 -0.47 -14.78
N ASN A 49 -14.81 0.26 -14.24
CA ASN A 49 -14.66 1.68 -14.50
C ASN A 49 -14.29 1.96 -15.98
N GLU A 50 -14.62 3.14 -16.48
CA GLU A 50 -14.27 3.54 -17.85
C GLU A 50 -12.75 3.67 -18.06
N SER A 51 -12.02 4.10 -17.02
CA SER A 51 -10.56 4.19 -17.00
C SER A 51 -9.98 3.54 -15.73
N PRO A 52 -9.87 2.20 -15.65
CA PRO A 52 -9.39 1.51 -14.45
C PRO A 52 -7.97 1.90 -14.05
N ARG A 53 -7.08 2.14 -15.02
CA ARG A 53 -5.69 2.55 -14.77
C ARG A 53 -5.63 3.94 -14.12
N ASP A 54 -6.28 4.92 -14.75
CA ASP A 54 -6.33 6.29 -14.22
C ASP A 54 -6.99 6.31 -12.84
N LEU A 55 -7.99 5.45 -12.60
CA LEU A 55 -8.63 5.31 -11.30
C LEU A 55 -7.65 4.83 -10.23
N VAL A 56 -6.90 3.75 -10.51
CA VAL A 56 -5.96 3.17 -9.54
C VAL A 56 -4.80 4.14 -9.29
N GLN A 57 -4.25 4.74 -10.33
CA GLN A 57 -3.10 5.65 -10.22
C GLN A 57 -3.42 6.99 -9.55
N ARG A 58 -4.70 7.36 -9.43
CA ARG A 58 -5.16 8.52 -8.65
C ARG A 58 -5.35 8.23 -7.17
N LEU A 59 -5.27 6.97 -6.74
CA LEU A 59 -5.31 6.64 -5.32
C LEU A 59 -4.01 7.11 -4.67
N SER A 60 -4.10 7.60 -3.44
CA SER A 60 -2.91 7.66 -2.59
C SER A 60 -2.31 6.27 -2.42
N GLU A 61 -1.01 6.23 -2.14
CA GLU A 61 -0.28 4.99 -1.94
C GLU A 61 -0.85 4.20 -0.75
N ASP A 62 -1.25 4.88 0.34
CA ASP A 62 -1.97 4.29 1.46
C ASP A 62 -3.28 3.63 1.04
N ASP A 63 -4.13 4.32 0.26
CA ASP A 63 -5.42 3.79 -0.16
C ASP A 63 -5.26 2.61 -1.13
N PHE A 64 -4.27 2.69 -2.02
CA PHE A 64 -3.89 1.58 -2.89
C PHE A 64 -3.45 0.36 -2.08
N TYR A 65 -2.56 0.56 -1.09
CA TYR A 65 -2.11 -0.49 -0.20
C TYR A 65 -3.26 -1.18 0.53
N TRP A 66 -4.17 -0.41 1.14
CA TRP A 66 -5.32 -0.97 1.83
C TRP A 66 -6.32 -1.64 0.86
N MET A 67 -6.41 -1.16 -0.39
CA MET A 67 -7.17 -1.84 -1.43
C MET A 67 -6.56 -3.19 -1.79
N VAL A 68 -5.24 -3.29 -1.91
CA VAL A 68 -4.53 -4.57 -2.12
C VAL A 68 -4.79 -5.53 -0.97
N LYS A 69 -4.64 -5.08 0.29
CA LYS A 69 -4.96 -5.89 1.48
C LYS A 69 -6.43 -6.29 1.56
N LYS A 70 -7.34 -5.47 1.03
CA LYS A 70 -8.77 -5.79 0.95
C LYS A 70 -9.10 -6.84 -0.11
N VAL A 71 -8.44 -6.78 -1.26
CA VAL A 71 -8.59 -7.77 -2.33
C VAL A 71 -7.95 -9.10 -1.93
N GLY A 72 -6.82 -9.04 -1.24
CA GLY A 72 -5.98 -10.17 -0.89
C GLY A 72 -4.81 -10.31 -1.85
N GLU A 73 -3.65 -10.67 -1.31
CA GLU A 73 -2.37 -10.68 -2.04
C GLU A 73 -2.36 -11.67 -3.22
N GLU A 74 -3.09 -12.77 -3.12
CA GLU A 74 -3.21 -13.78 -4.18
C GLU A 74 -4.09 -13.30 -5.36
N ASP A 75 -5.04 -12.41 -5.10
CA ASP A 75 -6.05 -11.97 -6.08
C ASP A 75 -5.78 -10.55 -6.60
N CYS A 76 -4.74 -9.87 -6.11
CA CYS A 76 -4.46 -8.46 -6.41
C CYS A 76 -3.74 -8.20 -7.74
N LEU A 77 -3.47 -9.24 -8.54
CA LEU A 77 -2.64 -9.13 -9.76
C LEU A 77 -3.06 -8.01 -10.71
N HIS A 78 -4.37 -7.90 -10.98
CA HIS A 78 -4.92 -6.86 -11.84
C HIS A 78 -4.76 -5.45 -11.24
N LEU A 79 -4.76 -5.30 -9.91
CA LEU A 79 -4.47 -4.01 -9.28
C LEU A 79 -3.01 -3.62 -9.49
N LEU A 80 -2.08 -4.58 -9.33
CA LEU A 80 -0.65 -4.34 -9.55
C LEU A 80 -0.36 -3.92 -11.00
N GLU A 81 -1.04 -4.52 -11.98
CA GLU A 81 -0.91 -4.14 -13.40
C GLU A 81 -1.34 -2.69 -13.66
N LEU A 82 -2.38 -2.22 -12.97
CA LEU A 82 -2.94 -0.88 -13.09
C LEU A 82 -2.17 0.19 -12.30
N ALA A 83 -1.50 -0.20 -11.21
CA ALA A 83 -0.83 0.70 -10.29
C ALA A 83 0.27 1.55 -10.92
N SER A 84 0.66 2.66 -10.28
CA SER A 84 1.85 3.44 -10.62
C SER A 84 3.13 2.81 -10.03
N GLU A 85 4.30 3.32 -10.38
CA GLU A 85 5.58 2.80 -9.84
C GLU A 85 5.82 3.29 -8.41
N GLU A 86 5.31 4.48 -8.07
CA GLU A 86 5.29 5.01 -6.70
C GLU A 86 4.42 4.12 -5.78
N GLN A 87 3.28 3.66 -6.28
CA GLN A 87 2.42 2.70 -5.57
C GLN A 87 3.10 1.34 -5.36
N TRP A 88 3.88 0.86 -6.34
CA TRP A 88 4.71 -0.33 -6.16
C TRP A 88 5.80 -0.10 -5.11
N GLN A 89 6.47 1.05 -5.16
CA GLN A 89 7.52 1.42 -4.22
C GLN A 89 7.00 1.44 -2.78
N TYR A 90 5.88 2.14 -2.52
CA TYR A 90 5.25 2.19 -1.21
C TYR A 90 4.83 0.79 -0.72
N LEU A 91 4.20 -0.01 -1.59
CA LEU A 91 3.81 -1.39 -1.26
C LEU A 91 5.01 -2.21 -0.79
N LEU A 92 6.14 -2.16 -1.52
CA LEU A 92 7.34 -2.89 -1.10
C LEU A 92 7.95 -2.32 0.18
N ASP A 93 7.98 -0.99 0.35
CA ASP A 93 8.50 -0.36 1.57
C ASP A 93 7.74 -0.83 2.83
N VAL A 94 6.45 -1.10 2.72
CA VAL A 94 5.67 -1.65 3.84
C VAL A 94 5.86 -3.15 4.01
N GLU A 95 5.87 -3.92 2.91
CA GLU A 95 5.70 -5.37 2.96
C GLU A 95 6.99 -6.19 3.11
N ILE A 96 8.12 -5.74 2.60
CA ILE A 96 9.32 -6.60 2.49
C ILE A 96 10.28 -6.50 3.68
N TRP A 97 9.86 -5.85 4.77
CA TRP A 97 10.74 -5.49 5.88
C TRP A 97 10.33 -6.14 7.19
N GLN A 98 11.30 -6.77 7.85
CA GLN A 98 11.21 -7.15 9.25
C GLN A 98 12.09 -6.21 10.07
N LYS A 99 11.44 -5.18 10.65
CA LYS A 99 12.12 -4.07 11.32
C LYS A 99 13.08 -3.34 10.37
N ASP A 100 14.38 -3.54 10.55
CA ASP A 100 15.49 -2.92 9.83
C ASP A 100 16.16 -3.87 8.83
N ARG A 101 15.57 -5.04 8.58
CA ARG A 101 16.12 -6.08 7.71
C ARG A 101 15.14 -6.41 6.60
N ILE A 102 15.65 -6.65 5.40
CA ILE A 102 14.83 -7.10 4.28
C ILE A 102 14.52 -8.58 4.45
N ASP A 103 13.24 -8.93 4.38
CA ASP A 103 12.78 -10.32 4.29
C ASP A 103 12.86 -10.79 2.83
N LEU A 104 13.81 -11.68 2.55
CA LEU A 104 14.05 -12.18 1.19
C LEU A 104 12.89 -13.05 0.67
N LEU A 105 12.16 -13.73 1.56
CA LEU A 105 11.02 -14.56 1.15
C LEU A 105 9.87 -13.67 0.69
N ASP A 106 9.49 -12.68 1.49
CA ASP A 106 8.42 -11.75 1.13
C ASP A 106 8.83 -10.90 -0.09
N THR A 107 10.10 -10.48 -0.16
CA THR A 107 10.64 -9.81 -1.36
C THR A 107 10.44 -10.66 -2.62
N GLY A 108 10.82 -11.94 -2.58
CA GLY A 108 10.68 -12.83 -3.73
C GLY A 108 9.21 -13.05 -4.13
N GLN A 109 8.31 -13.18 -3.16
CA GLN A 109 6.88 -13.32 -3.43
C GLN A 109 6.28 -12.06 -4.07
N TRP A 110 6.63 -10.87 -3.57
CA TRP A 110 6.15 -9.62 -4.15
C TRP A 110 6.75 -9.35 -5.54
N LEU A 111 8.04 -9.61 -5.75
CA LEU A 111 8.65 -9.53 -7.09
C LEU A 111 8.00 -10.53 -8.06
N LEU A 112 7.62 -11.72 -7.61
CA LEU A 112 6.85 -12.67 -8.43
C LEU A 112 5.48 -12.10 -8.82
N ARG A 113 4.76 -11.49 -7.89
CA ARG A 113 3.45 -10.87 -8.16
C ARG A 113 3.58 -9.72 -9.15
N LEU A 114 4.55 -8.84 -8.97
CA LEU A 114 4.85 -7.74 -9.90
C LEU A 114 5.28 -8.25 -11.28
N TYR A 115 6.12 -9.29 -11.34
CA TYR A 115 6.56 -9.89 -12.59
C TYR A 115 5.39 -10.51 -13.35
N ARG A 116 4.47 -11.17 -12.66
CA ARG A 116 3.24 -11.71 -13.27
C ARG A 116 2.30 -10.61 -13.77
N ALA A 117 2.33 -9.43 -13.14
CA ALA A 117 1.50 -8.30 -13.53
C ALA A 117 2.02 -7.65 -14.81
N ASP A 118 3.32 -7.32 -14.85
CA ASP A 118 3.98 -6.79 -16.05
C ASP A 118 5.50 -7.06 -16.00
N PRO A 119 6.01 -8.10 -16.71
CA PRO A 119 7.42 -8.47 -16.70
C PRO A 119 8.36 -7.35 -17.15
N ARG A 120 8.00 -6.64 -18.23
CA ARG A 120 8.88 -5.64 -18.85
C ARG A 120 8.92 -4.38 -18.02
N ARG A 121 7.77 -3.96 -17.49
CA ARG A 121 7.70 -2.81 -16.60
C ARG A 121 8.48 -3.06 -15.31
N LEU A 122 8.32 -4.24 -14.69
CA LEU A 122 9.12 -4.60 -13.53
C LEU A 122 10.62 -4.49 -13.81
N VAL A 123 11.09 -5.05 -14.93
CA VAL A 123 12.50 -4.99 -15.30
C VAL A 123 13.00 -3.56 -15.53
N ARG A 124 12.22 -2.71 -16.21
CA ARG A 124 12.58 -1.30 -16.38
C ARG A 124 12.69 -0.59 -15.05
N TRP A 125 11.72 -0.79 -14.16
CA TRP A 125 11.71 -0.23 -12.83
C TRP A 125 12.91 -0.72 -11.98
N LEU A 126 13.26 -2.00 -12.05
CA LEU A 126 14.45 -2.57 -11.39
C LEU A 126 15.77 -2.05 -11.98
N PHE A 127 15.80 -1.59 -13.23
CA PHE A 127 16.98 -0.94 -13.80
C PHE A 127 17.10 0.53 -13.41
N GLU A 128 16.01 1.16 -13.02
CA GLU A 128 15.91 2.61 -12.82
C GLU A 128 15.67 2.90 -11.34
N GLU A 129 14.42 3.05 -10.92
CA GLU A 129 14.07 3.49 -9.56
C GLU A 129 14.41 2.45 -8.47
N ALA A 130 14.24 1.16 -8.75
CA ALA A 130 14.46 0.06 -7.78
C ALA A 130 15.82 -0.65 -7.96
N ASN A 131 16.81 0.07 -8.47
CA ASN A 131 18.11 -0.52 -8.80
C ASN A 131 18.84 -1.12 -7.61
N ASP A 132 18.91 -0.40 -6.49
CA ASP A 132 19.58 -0.90 -5.28
C ASP A 132 18.91 -2.17 -4.73
N LEU A 133 17.57 -2.25 -4.81
CA LEU A 133 16.82 -3.45 -4.44
C LEU A 133 17.16 -4.61 -5.38
N ALA A 134 17.26 -4.37 -6.69
CA ALA A 134 17.65 -5.39 -7.66
C ALA A 134 19.05 -5.95 -7.37
N TYR A 135 20.04 -5.08 -7.12
CA TYR A 135 21.40 -5.48 -6.75
C TYR A 135 21.39 -6.30 -5.45
N PHE A 136 20.75 -5.80 -4.40
CA PHE A 136 20.69 -6.47 -3.12
C PHE A 136 20.01 -7.85 -3.22
N TYR A 137 18.82 -7.90 -3.81
CA TYR A 137 18.05 -9.14 -3.92
C TYR A 137 18.76 -10.19 -4.77
N LEU A 138 19.32 -9.80 -5.92
CA LEU A 138 20.05 -10.74 -6.77
C LEU A 138 21.34 -11.21 -6.09
N PHE A 139 22.12 -10.31 -5.48
CA PHE A 139 23.32 -10.70 -4.71
C PHE A 139 23.03 -11.77 -3.66
N LYS A 140 21.89 -11.66 -2.98
CA LYS A 140 21.50 -12.62 -1.93
C LYS A 140 20.99 -13.96 -2.48
N ASN A 141 20.55 -14.01 -3.74
CA ASN A 141 19.84 -15.16 -4.30
C ASN A 141 20.54 -15.86 -5.46
N ILE A 142 21.59 -15.26 -6.04
CA ILE A 142 22.33 -15.85 -7.16
C ILE A 142 23.83 -15.87 -6.92
N GLU A 143 24.49 -16.84 -7.54
CA GLU A 143 25.93 -16.88 -7.71
C GLU A 143 26.27 -16.55 -9.17
N VAL A 144 27.20 -15.62 -9.38
CA VAL A 144 27.69 -15.25 -10.72
C VAL A 144 29.14 -15.69 -10.87
N LYS A 145 29.45 -16.37 -11.96
CA LYS A 145 30.81 -16.74 -12.39
C LYS A 145 31.08 -16.20 -13.78
N VAL A 146 32.30 -15.73 -13.99
CA VAL A 146 32.80 -15.35 -15.31
C VAL A 146 33.56 -16.55 -15.87
N LYS A 147 33.28 -16.92 -17.11
CA LYS A 147 33.99 -18.01 -17.79
C LYS A 147 35.48 -17.71 -17.90
N GLY A 148 36.30 -18.47 -17.17
CA GLY A 148 37.74 -18.61 -17.41
C GLY A 148 38.03 -19.66 -18.50
N ASP A 149 39.22 -19.61 -19.10
CA ASP A 149 39.60 -20.49 -20.21
C ASP A 149 39.61 -22.00 -19.84
N ASP A 150 39.74 -22.36 -18.56
CA ASP A 150 39.96 -23.74 -18.08
C ASP A 150 38.76 -24.40 -17.33
N GLU A 151 37.61 -23.73 -17.17
CA GLU A 151 36.56 -24.13 -16.19
C GLU A 151 35.26 -24.72 -16.78
N ILE A 152 35.28 -25.16 -18.04
CA ILE A 152 34.05 -25.49 -18.82
C ILE A 152 33.27 -26.70 -18.27
N GLU A 153 33.93 -27.68 -17.67
CA GLU A 153 33.25 -28.90 -17.18
C GLU A 153 32.58 -28.73 -15.81
N GLU A 154 33.12 -27.87 -14.94
CA GLU A 154 32.59 -27.66 -13.58
C GLU A 154 31.35 -26.74 -13.55
N LEU A 155 31.21 -25.84 -14.53
CA LEU A 155 30.12 -24.88 -14.64
C LEU A 155 28.78 -25.48 -15.14
N ARG A 156 28.71 -26.78 -15.43
CA ARG A 156 27.51 -27.39 -16.01
C ARG A 156 26.39 -27.67 -15.02
N ASP A 157 26.68 -27.78 -13.72
CA ASP A 157 25.67 -28.18 -12.74
C ASP A 157 24.91 -26.98 -12.15
N GLY A 158 23.72 -26.72 -12.72
CA GLY A 158 22.76 -25.75 -12.20
C GLY A 158 22.99 -24.30 -12.64
N TYR A 159 24.05 -23.99 -13.37
CA TYR A 159 24.23 -22.66 -13.97
C TYR A 159 23.50 -22.52 -15.30
N ILE A 160 23.02 -21.32 -15.56
CA ILE A 160 22.55 -20.86 -16.86
C ILE A 160 23.45 -19.74 -17.36
N SER A 161 23.53 -19.58 -18.68
CA SER A 161 24.20 -18.43 -19.29
C SER A 161 23.41 -17.98 -20.51
N LEU A 162 23.23 -16.66 -20.64
CA LEU A 162 22.54 -16.04 -21.78
C LEU A 162 23.53 -15.57 -22.86
N ASP A 163 24.81 -15.42 -22.52
CA ASP A 163 25.85 -14.83 -23.37
C ASP A 163 27.09 -15.71 -23.55
N GLY A 164 27.15 -16.83 -22.83
CA GLY A 164 28.29 -17.75 -22.80
C GLY A 164 29.51 -17.23 -22.03
N VAL A 165 29.40 -16.06 -21.38
CA VAL A 165 30.47 -15.38 -20.63
C VAL A 165 30.13 -15.36 -19.14
N LEU A 166 28.94 -14.87 -18.79
CA LEU A 166 28.42 -14.82 -17.42
C LEU A 166 27.54 -16.05 -17.17
N TYR A 167 27.89 -16.80 -16.15
CA TYR A 167 27.17 -17.99 -15.68
C TYR A 167 26.52 -17.67 -14.36
N VAL A 168 25.21 -17.84 -14.29
CA VAL A 168 24.40 -17.54 -13.12
C VAL A 168 23.78 -18.82 -12.57
N LYS A 169 23.87 -19.03 -11.26
CA LYS A 169 23.17 -20.10 -10.56
C LYS A 169 22.28 -19.49 -9.50
N VAL A 170 20.98 -19.83 -9.54
CA VAL A 170 20.05 -19.46 -8.47
C VAL A 170 20.29 -20.37 -7.26
N LEU A 171 20.48 -19.77 -6.09
CA LEU A 171 20.84 -20.49 -4.86
C LEU A 171 19.68 -21.33 -4.31
N ASN A 172 18.46 -20.79 -4.38
CA ASN A 172 17.25 -21.48 -3.97
C ASN A 172 16.49 -22.04 -5.18
N GLN A 173 16.25 -23.34 -5.18
CA GLN A 173 15.54 -24.01 -6.27
C GLN A 173 14.07 -23.56 -6.39
N ALA A 174 13.44 -23.12 -5.28
CA ALA A 174 12.06 -22.61 -5.30
C ALA A 174 11.93 -21.30 -6.10
N ASP A 175 12.97 -20.46 -6.05
CA ASP A 175 12.97 -19.13 -6.70
C ASP A 175 13.57 -19.16 -8.11
N ARG A 176 14.03 -20.33 -8.55
CA ARG A 176 14.77 -20.49 -9.81
C ARG A 176 13.98 -20.02 -11.02
N GLU A 177 12.73 -20.46 -11.16
CA GLU A 177 11.92 -20.13 -12.33
C GLU A 177 11.68 -18.62 -12.44
N ILE A 178 11.38 -17.96 -11.32
CA ILE A 178 11.11 -16.52 -11.30
C ILE A 178 12.38 -15.70 -11.51
N ILE A 179 13.48 -16.03 -10.83
CA ILE A 179 14.75 -15.30 -10.99
C ILE A 179 15.30 -15.47 -12.40
N GLU A 180 15.29 -16.69 -12.96
CA GLU A 180 15.69 -16.89 -14.36
C GLU A 180 14.78 -16.13 -15.33
N GLY A 181 13.47 -16.07 -15.07
CA GLY A 181 12.52 -15.28 -15.86
C GLY A 181 12.84 -13.79 -15.85
N ILE A 182 13.10 -13.21 -14.67
CA ILE A 182 13.52 -11.82 -14.50
C ILE A 182 14.83 -11.57 -15.24
N LEU A 183 15.85 -12.41 -15.07
CA LEU A 183 17.16 -12.26 -15.71
C LEU A 183 17.08 -12.34 -17.25
N ARG A 184 16.25 -13.24 -17.79
CA ARG A 184 15.99 -13.31 -19.25
C ARG A 184 15.30 -12.04 -19.74
N THR A 185 14.33 -11.54 -18.98
CA THR A 185 13.60 -10.31 -19.33
C THR A 185 14.52 -9.08 -19.26
N MET A 186 15.41 -9.02 -18.27
CA MET A 186 16.48 -8.02 -18.15
C MET A 186 17.39 -8.02 -19.38
N ALA A 187 17.86 -9.20 -19.79
CA ALA A 187 18.72 -9.34 -20.96
C ALA A 187 18.02 -8.95 -22.27
N ASP A 188 16.73 -9.28 -22.40
CA ASP A 188 15.91 -8.92 -23.57
C ASP A 188 15.60 -7.42 -23.63
N GLU A 189 15.43 -6.75 -22.48
CA GLU A 189 15.10 -5.32 -22.40
C GLU A 189 16.34 -4.42 -22.60
N ASP A 190 17.43 -4.69 -21.86
CA ASP A 190 18.70 -4.01 -22.03
C ASP A 190 19.86 -4.93 -21.62
N PHE A 191 20.42 -5.59 -22.63
CA PHE A 191 21.50 -6.54 -22.44
C PHE A 191 22.77 -5.93 -21.78
N LEU A 192 23.08 -4.66 -22.06
CA LEU A 192 24.26 -4.01 -21.51
C LEU A 192 24.05 -3.67 -20.03
N ARG A 193 22.87 -3.16 -19.65
CA ARG A 193 22.51 -2.94 -18.23
C ARG A 193 22.47 -4.26 -17.47
N TYR A 194 21.93 -5.33 -18.07
CA TYR A 194 21.96 -6.67 -17.49
C TYR A 194 23.39 -7.16 -17.20
N GLN A 195 24.31 -7.05 -18.17
CA GLN A 195 25.71 -7.45 -17.96
C GLN A 195 26.42 -6.59 -16.90
N ALA A 196 26.15 -5.28 -16.90
CA ALA A 196 26.69 -4.36 -15.90
C ALA A 196 26.19 -4.73 -14.50
N LEU A 197 24.90 -5.02 -14.34
CA LEU A 197 24.30 -5.45 -13.08
C LEU A 197 24.98 -6.70 -12.54
N LEU A 198 25.03 -7.77 -13.34
CA LEU A 198 25.63 -9.04 -12.91
C LEU A 198 27.11 -8.92 -12.55
N THR A 199 27.86 -8.14 -13.32
CA THR A 199 29.28 -7.88 -13.04
C THR A 199 29.45 -7.07 -11.75
N GLY A 200 28.57 -6.10 -11.52
CA GLY A 200 28.59 -5.23 -10.33
C GLY A 200 28.30 -5.96 -9.02
N LEU A 201 27.60 -7.10 -9.05
CA LEU A 201 27.31 -7.90 -7.83
C LEU A 201 28.58 -8.30 -7.08
N ALA A 202 29.71 -8.54 -7.77
CA ALA A 202 30.97 -8.92 -7.13
C ALA A 202 31.55 -7.83 -6.21
N GLY A 203 31.20 -6.56 -6.46
CA GLY A 203 31.65 -5.42 -5.66
C GLY A 203 30.65 -4.97 -4.59
N LEU A 204 29.47 -5.59 -4.51
CA LEU A 204 28.43 -5.17 -3.58
C LEU A 204 28.83 -5.49 -2.13
N LEU A 205 28.72 -4.49 -1.26
CA LEU A 205 28.83 -4.66 0.18
C LEU A 205 27.42 -4.82 0.76
N PRO A 206 26.98 -6.05 1.08
CA PRO A 206 25.57 -6.32 1.38
C PRO A 206 25.06 -5.59 2.62
N ALA A 207 25.91 -5.36 3.62
CA ALA A 207 25.51 -4.63 4.82
C ALA A 207 25.26 -3.15 4.54
N GLU A 208 26.15 -2.51 3.76
CA GLU A 208 26.01 -1.10 3.38
C GLU A 208 24.81 -0.89 2.45
N ALA A 209 24.60 -1.79 1.48
CA ALA A 209 23.47 -1.74 0.57
C ALA A 209 22.12 -1.86 1.31
N GLU A 210 22.03 -2.75 2.30
CA GLU A 210 20.80 -2.92 3.09
C GLU A 210 20.54 -1.73 4.02
N GLU A 211 21.59 -1.17 4.63
CA GLU A 211 21.47 0.04 5.45
C GLU A 211 20.98 1.24 4.62
N GLU A 212 21.51 1.41 3.40
CA GLU A 212 21.07 2.48 2.51
C GLU A 212 19.62 2.28 2.05
N LEU A 213 19.23 1.06 1.69
CA LEU A 213 17.83 0.73 1.39
C LEU A 213 16.90 1.05 2.57
N TYR A 214 17.33 0.72 3.80
CA TYR A 214 16.57 1.01 5.02
C TYR A 214 16.44 2.52 5.25
N ARG A 215 17.53 3.27 5.04
CA ARG A 215 17.54 4.74 5.16
C ARG A 215 16.58 5.38 4.16
N LEU A 216 16.65 4.98 2.89
CA LEU A 216 15.79 5.50 1.82
C LEU A 216 14.32 5.17 2.07
N ARG A 217 14.02 3.95 2.51
CA ARG A 217 12.69 3.54 2.96
C ARG A 217 12.14 4.47 4.04
N ASN A 218 12.93 4.72 5.10
CA ASN A 218 12.47 5.55 6.20
C ASN A 218 12.18 7.00 5.77
N VAL A 219 12.95 7.54 4.80
CA VAL A 219 12.67 8.87 4.23
C VAL A 219 11.32 8.87 3.51
N ARG A 220 11.06 7.88 2.65
CA ARG A 220 9.78 7.78 1.92
C ARG A 220 8.61 7.57 2.87
N LEU A 221 8.70 6.61 3.79
CA LEU A 221 7.60 6.28 4.70
C LEU A 221 7.31 7.38 5.74
N ALA A 222 8.30 8.24 6.07
CA ALA A 222 8.07 9.36 6.97
C ALA A 222 7.02 10.36 6.44
N GLU A 223 6.90 10.52 5.13
CA GLU A 223 5.88 11.37 4.49
C GLU A 223 4.46 10.86 4.73
N HIS A 224 4.32 9.55 4.96
CA HIS A 224 3.05 8.87 5.29
C HIS A 224 2.82 8.75 6.80
N GLY A 225 3.69 9.33 7.64
CA GLY A 225 3.55 9.27 9.11
C GLY A 225 4.12 8.01 9.76
N PHE A 226 4.86 7.17 9.03
CA PHE A 226 5.65 6.10 9.65
C PHE A 226 6.94 6.70 10.22
N LEU A 227 7.00 6.80 11.54
CA LEU A 227 8.20 7.21 12.25
C LEU A 227 9.03 5.99 12.66
N PRO A 228 10.36 6.15 12.87
CA PRO A 228 11.18 5.14 13.52
C PRO A 228 10.52 4.67 14.82
N PHE A 229 10.63 3.37 15.14
CA PHE A 229 9.92 2.74 16.26
C PHE A 229 10.01 3.54 17.58
N GLU A 230 11.22 3.99 17.93
CA GLU A 230 11.45 4.75 19.17
C GLU A 230 10.74 6.12 19.18
N GLU A 231 10.66 6.79 18.03
CA GLU A 231 9.93 8.04 17.88
C GLU A 231 8.42 7.80 17.90
N ALA A 232 7.95 6.73 17.24
CA ALA A 232 6.55 6.35 17.21
C ALA A 232 5.99 6.09 18.62
N LEU A 233 6.77 5.49 19.53
CA LEU A 233 6.38 5.26 20.93
C LEU A 233 5.97 6.54 21.69
N CYS A 234 6.43 7.72 21.25
CA CYS A 234 6.01 8.99 21.84
C CYS A 234 4.50 9.22 21.75
N ILE A 235 3.79 8.56 20.82
CA ILE A 235 2.33 8.65 20.69
C ILE A 235 1.57 8.14 21.90
N TYR A 236 2.21 7.30 22.73
CA TYR A 236 1.63 6.81 23.98
C TYR A 236 2.10 7.59 25.21
N THR A 237 2.87 8.66 25.02
CA THR A 237 3.29 9.52 26.12
C THR A 237 2.22 10.58 26.36
N PRO A 238 1.49 10.53 27.49
CA PRO A 238 0.37 11.43 27.74
C PRO A 238 0.79 12.90 27.70
N LEU A 239 -0.06 13.75 27.13
CA LEU A 239 0.14 15.20 27.15
C LEU A 239 -0.70 15.86 28.23
N ALA A 240 -0.14 16.90 28.85
CA ALA A 240 -0.90 17.72 29.79
C ALA A 240 -1.94 18.53 28.98
N PRO A 241 -3.19 18.69 29.46
CA PRO A 241 -4.22 19.47 28.74
C PRO A 241 -3.78 20.91 28.41
N GLU A 242 -2.85 21.47 29.18
CA GLU A 242 -2.27 22.79 28.99
C GLU A 242 -1.32 22.85 27.79
N SER A 243 -0.82 21.71 27.31
CA SER A 243 0.04 21.59 26.12
C SER A 243 -0.75 21.67 24.81
N LEU A 244 -2.08 21.50 24.84
CA LEU A 244 -2.95 21.72 23.69
C LEU A 244 -2.88 23.19 23.31
N LYS A 245 -2.28 23.47 22.15
CA LYS A 245 -2.01 24.84 21.69
C LYS A 245 -3.30 25.54 21.33
N ARG A 246 -3.88 26.26 22.28
CA ARG A 246 -4.95 27.24 22.00
C ARG A 246 -4.38 28.36 21.12
N GLY A 247 -4.61 28.29 19.82
CA GLY A 247 -4.42 29.43 18.91
C GLY A 247 -3.22 29.40 17.96
N GLN A 248 -2.50 28.29 17.83
CA GLN A 248 -1.72 28.05 16.61
C GLN A 248 -2.61 27.25 15.67
N ILE A 249 -3.30 27.94 14.76
CA ILE A 249 -3.98 27.28 13.65
C ILE A 249 -2.89 26.50 12.91
N PRO A 250 -2.99 25.16 12.80
CA PRO A 250 -2.16 24.39 11.89
C PRO A 250 -2.13 25.12 10.54
N GLU A 251 -0.95 25.48 10.04
CA GLU A 251 -0.85 26.10 8.72
C GLU A 251 -1.54 25.14 7.74
N LEU A 252 -2.75 25.51 7.31
CA LEU A 252 -3.43 24.84 6.22
C LEU A 252 -2.53 25.09 5.03
N ILE A 253 -1.76 24.07 4.64
CA ILE A 253 -0.83 24.18 3.52
C ILE A 253 -1.68 24.63 2.33
N GLU A 254 -1.42 25.83 1.79
CA GLU A 254 -2.20 26.39 0.69
C GLU A 254 -2.20 25.49 -0.57
N SER A 255 -1.39 24.43 -0.58
CA SER A 255 -1.29 23.39 -1.61
C SER A 255 -2.52 22.49 -1.76
N TYR A 256 -3.46 22.45 -0.79
CA TYR A 256 -4.69 21.64 -0.90
C TYR A 256 -5.72 22.18 -1.92
N LEU A 257 -5.38 23.22 -2.69
CA LEU A 257 -6.23 23.77 -3.75
C LEU A 257 -6.05 23.09 -5.11
N ASP A 258 -5.02 22.25 -5.28
CA ASP A 258 -4.80 21.48 -6.51
C ASP A 258 -5.55 20.13 -6.47
N GLU A 259 -6.30 19.82 -7.52
CA GLU A 259 -7.05 18.57 -7.63
C GLU A 259 -6.13 17.33 -7.67
N GLU A 260 -4.90 17.46 -8.18
CA GLU A 260 -3.91 16.37 -8.16
C GLU A 260 -3.42 16.06 -6.74
N ILE A 261 -3.11 17.10 -5.95
CA ILE A 261 -2.66 16.96 -4.55
C ILE A 261 -3.79 16.39 -3.68
N ARG A 262 -5.04 16.75 -3.96
CA ARG A 262 -6.19 16.23 -3.22
C ARG A 262 -6.46 14.74 -3.48
N ASN A 263 -6.08 14.23 -4.65
CA ASN A 263 -6.19 12.80 -4.94
C ASN A 263 -5.19 11.96 -4.14
N MET A 264 -4.08 12.57 -3.69
CA MET A 264 -3.09 11.94 -2.82
C MET A 264 -3.51 11.87 -1.34
N VAL A 265 -4.65 12.47 -0.96
CA VAL A 265 -5.14 12.45 0.43
C VAL A 265 -5.83 11.11 0.72
N PRO A 266 -5.34 10.29 1.68
CA PRO A 266 -5.93 9.00 1.99
C PRO A 266 -7.37 9.12 2.49
N VAL A 267 -8.27 8.33 1.92
CA VAL A 267 -9.69 8.30 2.25
C VAL A 267 -10.01 7.14 3.19
N ALA A 268 -9.45 5.95 2.96
CA ALA A 268 -9.86 4.73 3.65
C ALA A 268 -9.75 4.85 5.19
N PRO A 269 -8.64 5.31 5.79
CA PRO A 269 -8.47 5.27 7.25
C PRO A 269 -9.59 5.97 8.03
N LEU A 270 -9.93 7.22 7.69
CA LEU A 270 -10.91 8.01 8.45
C LEU A 270 -12.35 7.49 8.29
N PHE A 271 -12.65 6.75 7.22
CA PHE A 271 -14.00 6.20 6.98
C PHE A 271 -14.19 4.77 7.49
N HIS A 272 -13.11 4.08 7.91
CA HIS A 272 -13.17 2.72 8.45
C HIS A 272 -13.03 2.63 9.97
N THR A 273 -13.23 3.75 10.67
CA THR A 273 -13.30 3.79 12.15
C THR A 273 -14.37 2.87 12.70
N GLY A 274 -15.47 2.64 11.95
CA GLY A 274 -16.53 1.73 12.34
C GLY A 274 -17.27 2.10 13.63
N ILE A 275 -17.15 3.36 14.07
CA ILE A 275 -17.79 3.94 15.26
C ILE A 275 -18.47 5.23 14.82
N GLU A 276 -19.75 5.40 15.14
CA GLU A 276 -20.45 6.69 14.99
C GLU A 276 -20.33 7.47 16.31
N ASN A 277 -19.49 8.49 16.32
CA ASN A 277 -19.14 9.27 17.50
C ASN A 277 -19.04 10.77 17.19
N LEU A 278 -18.63 11.60 18.17
CA LEU A 278 -18.54 13.05 18.00
C LEU A 278 -17.56 13.45 16.90
N LEU A 279 -16.44 12.74 16.78
CA LEU A 279 -15.49 12.92 15.68
C LEU A 279 -16.17 12.70 14.33
N MET A 280 -16.84 11.56 14.13
CA MET A 280 -17.50 11.26 12.85
C MET A 280 -18.64 12.22 12.54
N ARG A 281 -19.36 12.71 13.55
CA ARG A 281 -20.37 13.77 13.36
C ARG A 281 -19.77 15.05 12.80
N VAL A 282 -18.61 15.48 13.30
CA VAL A 282 -17.88 16.64 12.74
C VAL A 282 -17.42 16.35 11.31
N VAL A 283 -16.82 15.18 11.07
CA VAL A 283 -16.35 14.74 9.74
C VAL A 283 -17.48 14.70 8.70
N HIS A 284 -18.67 14.25 9.09
CA HIS A 284 -19.85 14.22 8.21
C HIS A 284 -20.55 15.57 8.09
N GLY A 285 -20.45 16.43 9.10
CA GLY A 285 -21.13 17.72 9.16
C GLY A 285 -20.36 18.89 8.55
N THR A 286 -19.03 18.76 8.40
CA THR A 286 -18.20 19.84 7.84
C THR A 286 -18.51 20.05 6.35
N GLY A 287 -18.81 21.30 5.99
CA GLY A 287 -18.91 21.74 4.59
C GLY A 287 -17.58 22.25 4.01
N ASP A 288 -16.50 22.25 4.81
CA ASP A 288 -15.18 22.75 4.44
C ASP A 288 -14.30 21.60 3.90
N PRO A 289 -14.06 21.54 2.58
CA PRO A 289 -13.35 20.42 1.97
C PRO A 289 -11.86 20.39 2.32
N VAL A 290 -11.23 21.56 2.53
CA VAL A 290 -9.81 21.65 2.88
C VAL A 290 -9.58 21.16 4.31
N PHE A 291 -10.48 21.55 5.21
CA PHE A 291 -10.46 21.03 6.57
C PHE A 291 -10.65 19.51 6.61
N LEU A 292 -11.59 18.97 5.83
CA LEU A 292 -11.80 17.53 5.75
C LEU A 292 -10.56 16.77 5.24
N ASP A 293 -9.87 17.31 4.23
CA ASP A 293 -8.65 16.70 3.69
C ASP A 293 -7.50 16.74 4.71
N ARG A 294 -7.37 17.83 5.48
CA ARG A 294 -6.45 17.88 6.63
C ARG A 294 -6.76 16.78 7.65
N LEU A 295 -8.02 16.62 8.05
CA LEU A 295 -8.41 15.58 9.02
C LEU A 295 -8.07 14.18 8.50
N ARG A 296 -8.26 13.92 7.21
CA ARG A 296 -7.91 12.65 6.57
C ARG A 296 -6.41 12.37 6.61
N MET A 297 -5.59 13.34 6.19
CA MET A 297 -4.13 13.23 6.24
C MET A 297 -3.64 12.96 7.67
N GLU A 298 -4.09 13.76 8.63
CA GLU A 298 -3.70 13.58 10.03
C GLU A 298 -4.15 12.24 10.60
N PHE A 299 -5.33 11.75 10.20
CA PHE A 299 -5.82 10.45 10.65
C PHE A 299 -5.00 9.31 10.08
N ALA A 300 -4.68 9.36 8.80
CA ALA A 300 -3.84 8.36 8.15
C ALA A 300 -2.45 8.31 8.80
N GLY A 301 -1.80 9.47 8.96
CA GLY A 301 -0.51 9.57 9.64
C GLY A 301 -0.55 9.08 11.08
N LEU A 302 -1.60 9.41 11.84
CA LEU A 302 -1.79 8.89 13.20
C LEU A 302 -1.94 7.36 13.20
N CYS A 303 -2.71 6.79 12.27
CA CYS A 303 -2.85 5.33 12.16
C CYS A 303 -1.49 4.68 11.85
N ASN A 304 -0.74 5.21 10.90
CA ASN A 304 0.59 4.69 10.53
C ASN A 304 1.59 4.80 11.70
N GLN A 305 1.56 5.91 12.45
CA GLN A 305 2.36 6.07 13.67
C GLN A 305 1.97 5.05 14.76
N ILE A 306 0.68 4.79 14.95
CA ILE A 306 0.20 3.76 15.89
C ILE A 306 0.65 2.36 15.43
N LEU A 307 0.57 2.04 14.14
CA LEU A 307 1.05 0.78 13.58
C LEU A 307 2.55 0.60 13.84
N CYS A 308 3.36 1.65 13.64
CA CYS A 308 4.78 1.62 14.02
C CYS A 308 4.95 1.33 15.52
N ALA A 309 4.26 2.09 16.38
CA ALA A 309 4.40 1.98 17.82
C ALA A 309 3.94 0.63 18.39
N ASP A 310 2.95 0.00 17.75
CA ASP A 310 2.42 -1.31 18.11
C ASP A 310 3.27 -2.47 17.55
N GLY A 311 4.27 -2.18 16.72
CA GLY A 311 5.14 -3.17 16.08
C GLY A 311 4.53 -3.72 14.80
N LEU A 312 4.50 -2.87 13.77
CA LEU A 312 3.96 -3.07 12.42
C LEU A 312 3.83 -4.55 12.03
N SER A 313 2.58 -5.02 12.03
CA SER A 313 2.17 -6.35 11.59
C SER A 313 0.82 -6.16 10.91
N VAL A 314 0.83 -6.11 9.57
CA VAL A 314 -0.36 -5.91 8.75
C VAL A 314 -0.57 -7.15 7.90
N GLU A 315 -1.49 -8.00 8.33
CA GLU A 315 -1.84 -9.22 7.60
C GLU A 315 -2.94 -8.93 6.58
N ASP A 316 -3.95 -8.17 6.98
CA ASP A 316 -5.13 -7.94 6.15
C ASP A 316 -5.81 -6.58 6.41
N PHE A 317 -6.93 -6.36 5.75
CA PHE A 317 -7.72 -5.14 5.90
C PHE A 317 -8.36 -4.99 7.30
N ASP A 318 -8.50 -6.06 8.09
CA ASP A 318 -9.03 -5.94 9.45
C ASP A 318 -8.01 -5.28 10.39
N ASP A 319 -6.72 -5.30 10.08
CA ASP A 319 -5.70 -4.49 10.78
C ASP A 319 -6.00 -2.99 10.66
N LEU A 320 -6.36 -2.51 9.47
CA LEU A 320 -6.79 -1.12 9.28
C LEU A 320 -7.96 -0.79 10.21
N ILE A 321 -8.99 -1.64 10.22
CA ILE A 321 -10.18 -1.41 11.04
C ILE A 321 -9.81 -1.36 12.53
N ARG A 322 -8.89 -2.22 12.98
CA ARG A 322 -8.42 -2.23 14.37
C ARG A 322 -7.71 -0.91 14.73
N VAL A 323 -6.76 -0.46 13.91
CA VAL A 323 -6.02 0.77 14.19
C VAL A 323 -6.92 2.01 14.09
N CYS A 324 -7.80 2.09 13.08
CA CYS A 324 -8.73 3.21 12.94
C CYS A 324 -9.71 3.30 14.12
N ARG A 325 -10.21 2.16 14.62
CA ARG A 325 -11.04 2.12 15.84
C ARG A 325 -10.31 2.65 17.06
N LYS A 326 -9.05 2.24 17.22
CA LYS A 326 -8.19 2.69 18.33
C LYS A 326 -7.98 4.19 18.25
N ALA A 327 -7.48 4.69 17.12
CA ALA A 327 -7.27 6.13 16.88
C ALA A 327 -8.55 6.94 17.14
N ALA A 328 -9.66 6.59 16.50
CA ALA A 328 -10.93 7.29 16.65
C ALA A 328 -11.50 7.23 18.08
N GLY A 329 -11.29 6.12 18.80
CA GLY A 329 -11.74 5.97 20.18
C GLY A 329 -11.05 6.98 21.12
N TYR A 330 -9.72 7.07 21.06
CA TYR A 330 -8.96 8.03 21.87
C TYR A 330 -9.27 9.49 21.50
N LEU A 331 -9.30 9.81 20.20
CA LEU A 331 -9.67 11.13 19.73
C LEU A 331 -11.07 11.54 20.21
N ASN A 332 -12.04 10.63 20.17
CA ASN A 332 -13.38 10.93 20.63
C ASN A 332 -13.44 11.19 22.15
N LEU A 333 -12.71 10.42 22.96
CA LEU A 333 -12.63 10.68 24.40
C LEU A 333 -12.03 12.06 24.70
N ALA A 334 -10.99 12.46 23.96
CA ALA A 334 -10.41 13.80 24.07
C ALA A 334 -11.42 14.88 23.67
N LEU A 335 -12.14 14.69 22.56
CA LEU A 335 -13.17 15.62 22.10
C LEU A 335 -14.32 15.76 23.08
N GLU A 336 -14.85 14.66 23.63
CA GLU A 336 -15.92 14.70 24.64
C GLU A 336 -15.48 15.51 25.86
N ARG A 337 -14.25 15.31 26.33
CA ARG A 337 -13.67 16.02 27.47
C ARG A 337 -13.47 17.52 27.19
N LEU A 338 -13.02 17.89 25.99
CA LEU A 338 -12.67 19.28 25.65
C LEU A 338 -13.87 20.11 25.21
N SER A 339 -14.86 19.49 24.56
CA SER A 339 -16.02 20.18 23.97
C SER A 339 -17.29 20.12 24.82
N GLY A 340 -17.34 19.19 25.80
CA GLY A 340 -18.54 18.88 26.58
C GLY A 340 -19.63 18.23 25.73
N ASP A 341 -19.25 17.37 24.79
CA ASP A 341 -20.12 16.67 23.83
C ASP A 341 -20.94 17.60 22.90
N ARG A 342 -20.38 18.78 22.61
CA ARG A 342 -20.99 19.76 21.70
C ARG A 342 -20.25 19.78 20.38
N MET A 343 -21.00 19.58 19.29
CA MET A 343 -20.45 19.47 17.93
C MET A 343 -19.67 20.70 17.49
N ASP A 344 -20.23 21.90 17.61
CA ASP A 344 -19.54 23.13 17.19
C ASP A 344 -18.22 23.33 17.96
N SER A 345 -18.25 23.06 19.26
CA SER A 345 -17.06 23.16 20.12
C SER A 345 -16.03 22.07 19.83
N ALA A 346 -16.45 20.90 19.32
CA ALA A 346 -15.55 19.84 18.89
C ALA A 346 -14.87 20.20 17.57
N GLU A 347 -15.61 20.80 16.62
CA GLU A 347 -15.03 21.32 15.38
C GLU A 347 -13.97 22.39 15.67
N ASP A 348 -14.25 23.34 16.57
CA ASP A 348 -13.27 24.35 16.99
C ASP A 348 -11.99 23.72 17.56
N VAL A 349 -12.12 22.66 18.37
CA VAL A 349 -10.97 21.93 18.92
C VAL A 349 -10.15 21.28 17.81
N LEU A 350 -10.80 20.63 16.84
CA LEU A 350 -10.13 20.00 15.70
C LEU A 350 -9.47 21.01 14.76
N ARG A 351 -10.05 22.20 14.60
CA ARG A 351 -9.49 23.25 13.75
C ARG A 351 -8.18 23.83 14.28
N ILE A 352 -7.93 23.75 15.60
CA ILE A 352 -6.75 24.36 16.24
C ILE A 352 -5.76 23.35 16.83
N ASN A 353 -6.03 22.04 16.75
CA ASN A 353 -5.14 21.00 17.25
C ASN A 353 -4.94 19.91 16.21
N TYR A 354 -3.76 19.30 16.20
CA TYR A 354 -3.46 18.10 15.42
C TYR A 354 -3.95 16.83 16.14
N PHE A 355 -4.25 15.77 15.37
CA PHE A 355 -4.72 14.51 15.94
C PHE A 355 -3.72 13.80 16.85
N ASP A 356 -2.41 13.89 16.59
CA ASP A 356 -1.37 13.33 17.47
C ASP A 356 -1.41 13.95 18.88
N PHE A 357 -1.62 15.27 18.97
CA PHE A 357 -1.77 15.98 20.24
C PHE A 357 -3.06 15.62 20.98
N LEU A 358 -4.14 15.36 20.24
CA LEU A 358 -5.43 14.99 20.83
C LEU A 358 -5.49 13.52 21.24
N PHE A 359 -4.73 12.66 20.58
CA PHE A 359 -4.65 11.24 20.89
C PHE A 359 -3.87 11.00 22.21
N ARG A 360 -2.80 11.77 22.41
CA ARG A 360 -1.95 11.78 23.61
C ARG A 360 -2.60 12.50 24.78
#